data_AF-A0A7C2V6L2-F1
#
_entry.id   AF-A0A7C2V6L2-F1
#
_cell.length_a   1.000
_cell.length_b   1.000
_cell.length_c   1.000
_cell.angle_alpha   90.00
_cell.angle_beta   90.00
_cell.angle_gamma   90.00
#
_symmetry.space_group_name_H-M   'P 1'
#
loop_
_entity.id
_entity.type
_entity.pdbx_description
1 polymer ?
#
loop_
_entity_poly.entity_id
_entity_poly.type
_entity_poly.pdbx_seq_one_letter_code
_entity_poly.pdbx_strand_id
1 'polypeptide(L)'
;MHGSSHGVKVLLPVGFDDVVNALRNYKHASNVYFTVLGTSPRVAVFIGGKFFFRTLGFITVVTVVIDNGSYTEVKIVTHTNEFAFRGGDFGASKSYAFRVLKAITKGLGVSPSNVLSIDYMDSSKSTLLG
;
A
#
# COMPACT_ATOMS: atom_id res chain seq x y z
N MET A 1 -18.54 -7.25 -10.85
CA MET A 1 -17.43 -8.03 -10.25
C MET A 1 -16.55 -7.07 -9.47
N HIS A 2 -16.19 -7.40 -8.23
CA HIS A 2 -15.16 -6.66 -7.52
C HIS A 2 -13.80 -7.17 -8.01
N GLY A 3 -13.09 -6.35 -8.79
CA GLY A 3 -11.73 -6.62 -9.24
C GLY A 3 -10.76 -6.86 -8.08
N SER A 4 -9.74 -7.66 -8.36
CA SER A 4 -8.83 -8.25 -7.37
C SER A 4 -7.74 -7.31 -6.87
N SER A 5 -7.73 -6.05 -7.30
CA SER A 5 -6.68 -5.10 -6.98
C SER A 5 -7.23 -3.76 -6.54
N HIS A 6 -6.53 -3.11 -5.61
CA HIS A 6 -6.83 -1.75 -5.16
C HIS A 6 -5.55 -0.94 -4.97
N GLY A 7 -5.59 0.34 -5.31
CA GLY A 7 -4.48 1.27 -5.22
C GLY A 7 -4.83 2.50 -4.39
N VAL A 8 -3.91 2.92 -3.53
CA VAL A 8 -4.02 4.18 -2.77
C VAL A 8 -2.74 4.98 -2.96
N LYS A 9 -2.86 6.26 -3.31
CA LYS A 9 -1.76 7.23 -3.31
C LYS A 9 -2.08 8.33 -2.31
N VAL A 10 -1.12 8.67 -1.46
CA VAL A 10 -1.24 9.76 -0.48
C VAL A 10 0.06 10.54 -0.38
N LEU A 11 -0.06 11.78 0.11
CA LEU A 11 1.08 12.56 0.58
C LEU A 11 1.04 12.62 2.11
N LEU A 12 2.17 12.40 2.74
CA LEU A 12 2.33 12.49 4.20
C LEU A 12 3.29 13.65 4.53
N PRO A 13 2.91 14.56 5.45
CA PRO A 13 3.72 15.72 5.81
C PRO A 13 4.82 15.37 6.82
N VAL A 14 5.60 14.33 6.53
CA VAL A 14 6.65 13.75 7.40
C VAL A 14 7.82 13.28 6.54
N GLY A 15 8.97 13.07 7.19
CA GLY A 15 10.18 12.63 6.53
C GLY A 15 10.09 11.19 6.02
N PHE A 16 10.85 10.92 4.96
CA PHE A 16 10.93 9.59 4.33
C PHE A 16 11.28 8.48 5.33
N ASP A 17 12.26 8.74 6.20
CA ASP A 17 12.76 7.77 7.16
C ASP A 17 11.71 7.41 8.23
N ASP A 18 10.85 8.36 8.62
CA ASP A 18 9.74 8.11 9.54
C ASP A 18 8.71 7.15 8.94
N VAL A 19 8.35 7.37 7.68
CA VAL A 19 7.42 6.49 6.94
C VAL A 19 8.02 5.10 6.75
N VAL A 20 9.30 5.02 6.37
CA VAL A 20 10.03 3.76 6.23
C VAL A 20 10.04 2.99 7.54
N ASN A 21 10.36 3.65 8.66
CA ASN A 21 10.40 3.03 9.97
C ASN A 21 9.01 2.56 10.42
N ALA A 22 7.95 3.35 10.17
CA ALA A 22 6.58 2.95 10.45
C ALA A 22 6.16 1.68 9.67
N LEU A 23 6.54 1.58 8.39
CA LEU A 23 6.28 0.40 7.55
C LEU A 23 7.10 -0.83 7.95
N ARG A 24 8.37 -0.65 8.32
CA ARG A 24 9.22 -1.75 8.85
C ARG A 24 8.64 -2.34 10.13
N ASN A 25 8.06 -1.51 10.99
CA ASN A 25 7.45 -1.94 12.25
C ASN A 25 6.04 -2.56 12.05
N TYR A 26 5.41 -2.35 10.90
CA TYR A 26 4.13 -2.98 10.59
C TYR A 26 4.30 -4.30 9.84
N LYS A 27 4.29 -5.41 10.60
CA LYS A 27 4.55 -6.78 10.12
C LYS A 27 3.79 -7.23 8.87
N HIS A 28 2.65 -6.63 8.54
CA HIS A 28 1.84 -7.04 7.40
C HIS A 28 2.20 -6.28 6.11
N ALA A 29 2.87 -5.13 6.19
CA ALA A 29 3.33 -4.42 4.99
C ALA A 29 4.73 -4.86 4.51
N SER A 30 5.51 -5.53 5.35
CA SER A 30 6.96 -5.72 5.14
C SER A 30 7.48 -7.13 5.47
N ASN A 31 6.60 -8.11 5.69
CA ASN A 31 7.00 -9.49 6.03
C ASN A 31 7.54 -10.34 4.88
N VAL A 32 7.51 -9.85 3.63
CA VAL A 32 8.00 -10.62 2.48
C VAL A 32 9.33 -10.05 2.00
N TYR A 33 9.41 -8.73 1.77
CA TYR A 33 10.61 -8.08 1.27
C TYR A 33 10.59 -6.58 1.60
N PHE A 34 11.78 -5.99 1.76
CA PHE A 34 11.96 -4.55 1.90
C PHE A 34 13.32 -4.15 1.35
N THR A 35 13.37 -3.01 0.66
CA THR A 35 14.63 -2.39 0.25
C THR A 35 14.48 -0.86 0.15
N VAL A 36 15.60 -0.16 0.35
CA VAL A 36 15.76 1.27 0.01
C VAL A 36 16.70 1.33 -1.19
N LEU A 37 16.23 1.95 -2.27
CA LEU A 37 16.99 2.11 -3.50
C LEU A 37 17.93 3.31 -3.38
N GLY A 38 19.17 3.16 -3.86
CA GLY A 38 20.18 4.22 -3.91
C GLY A 38 19.92 5.24 -5.03
N THR A 39 18.71 5.80 -5.10
CA THR A 39 18.27 6.74 -6.14
C THR A 39 18.05 8.14 -5.57
N SER A 40 17.96 9.13 -6.47
CA SER A 40 17.47 10.48 -6.16
C SER A 40 16.27 10.78 -7.07
N PRO A 41 15.04 10.97 -6.54
CA PRO A 41 14.67 10.93 -5.12
C PRO A 41 14.88 9.55 -4.47
N ARG A 42 14.97 9.53 -3.14
CA ARG A 42 15.06 8.27 -2.36
C ARG A 42 13.75 7.50 -2.51
N VAL A 43 13.86 6.20 -2.79
CA VAL A 43 12.70 5.32 -2.96
C VAL A 43 12.86 4.10 -2.05
N ALA A 44 11.81 3.75 -1.32
CA ALA A 44 11.72 2.48 -0.61
C ALA A 44 10.57 1.64 -1.17
N VAL A 45 10.82 0.33 -1.26
CA VAL A 45 9.83 -0.65 -1.71
C VAL A 45 9.64 -1.69 -0.62
N PHE A 46 8.38 -1.93 -0.28
CA PHE A 46 7.95 -2.93 0.68
C PHE A 46 7.01 -3.92 0.00
N ILE A 47 7.21 -5.20 0.29
CA ILE A 47 6.29 -6.27 -0.08
C ILE A 47 5.88 -6.96 1.21
N GLY A 48 4.57 -7.08 1.39
CA GLY A 48 3.97 -7.77 2.51
C GLY A 48 2.79 -8.61 2.09
N GLY A 49 2.26 -9.36 3.04
CA GLY A 49 1.14 -10.24 2.80
C GLY A 49 0.42 -10.62 4.08
N LYS A 50 -0.89 -10.84 3.96
CA LYS A 50 -1.73 -11.28 5.08
C LYS A 50 -2.88 -12.15 4.59
N PHE A 51 -3.23 -13.16 5.37
CA PHE A 51 -4.44 -13.95 5.16
C PHE A 51 -5.70 -13.16 5.53
N PHE A 52 -6.71 -13.19 4.64
CA PHE A 52 -8.02 -12.60 4.85
C PHE A 52 -9.09 -13.69 4.81
N PHE A 53 -9.85 -13.82 5.91
CA PHE A 53 -10.97 -14.76 5.99
C PHE A 53 -12.05 -14.50 4.94
N ARG A 54 -12.25 -13.23 4.55
CA ARG A 54 -13.26 -12.84 3.55
C ARG A 54 -13.01 -13.48 2.18
N THR A 55 -11.74 -13.62 1.79
CA THR A 55 -11.33 -14.23 0.52
C THR A 55 -10.82 -15.66 0.70
N LEU A 56 -10.73 -16.15 1.95
CA LEU A 56 -10.00 -17.36 2.36
C LEU A 56 -8.63 -17.47 1.67
N GLY A 57 -7.94 -16.34 1.54
CA GLY A 57 -6.71 -16.23 0.75
C GLY A 57 -5.73 -15.23 1.32
N PHE A 58 -4.47 -15.35 0.89
CA PHE A 58 -3.45 -14.34 1.13
C PHE A 58 -3.61 -13.19 0.13
N ILE A 59 -3.61 -11.97 0.66
CA ILE A 59 -3.59 -10.74 -0.13
C ILE A 59 -2.19 -10.16 -0.01
N THR A 60 -1.59 -9.85 -1.15
CA THR A 60 -0.28 -9.19 -1.23
C THR A 60 -0.47 -7.68 -1.15
N VAL A 61 0.47 -7.00 -0.51
CA VAL A 61 0.60 -5.55 -0.56
C VAL A 61 1.98 -5.18 -1.05
N VAL A 62 2.05 -4.24 -1.98
CA VAL A 62 3.26 -3.54 -2.40
C VAL A 62 3.11 -2.10 -1.97
N THR A 63 4.08 -1.58 -1.21
CA THR A 63 4.12 -0.16 -0.85
C THR A 63 5.38 0.47 -1.42
N VAL A 64 5.22 1.57 -2.13
CA VAL A 64 6.31 2.41 -2.63
C VAL A 64 6.29 3.72 -1.86
N VAL A 65 7.43 4.11 -1.32
CA VAL A 65 7.62 5.35 -0.57
C VAL A 65 8.63 6.19 -1.35
N ILE A 66 8.32 7.46 -1.61
CA ILE A 66 9.17 8.36 -2.39
C ILE A 66 9.39 9.64 -1.58
N ASP A 67 10.65 10.02 -1.43
CA ASP A 67 11.04 11.26 -0.78
C ASP A 67 10.93 12.45 -1.75
N ASN A 68 10.00 13.38 -1.49
CA ASN A 68 9.86 14.61 -2.27
C ASN A 68 10.42 15.84 -1.52
N GLY A 69 11.22 15.62 -0.47
CA GLY A 69 11.86 16.67 0.33
C GLY A 69 10.92 17.31 1.36
N SER A 70 9.83 17.94 0.91
CA SER A 70 8.85 18.59 1.80
C SER A 70 7.71 17.68 2.27
N TYR A 71 7.54 16.53 1.61
CA TYR A 71 6.58 15.50 1.96
C TYR A 71 7.07 14.13 1.49
N THR A 72 6.48 13.09 2.05
CA THR A 72 6.69 11.72 1.60
C THR A 72 5.47 11.24 0.83
N GLU A 73 5.66 10.85 -0.41
CA GLU A 73 4.62 10.20 -1.21
C GLU A 73 4.58 8.70 -0.90
N VAL A 74 3.38 8.17 -0.67
CA VAL A 74 3.17 6.74 -0.40
C VAL A 74 2.15 6.18 -1.36
N LYS A 75 2.55 5.16 -2.13
CA LYS A 75 1.70 4.38 -3.03
C LYS A 75 1.52 3.00 -2.45
N ILE A 76 0.29 2.57 -2.23
CA ILE A 76 -0.06 1.25 -1.67
C ILE A 76 -0.89 0.53 -2.71
N VAL A 77 -0.41 -0.63 -3.17
CA VAL A 77 -1.11 -1.50 -4.09
C VAL A 77 -1.36 -2.82 -3.39
N THR A 78 -2.61 -3.26 -3.37
CA THR A 78 -2.99 -4.56 -2.84
C THR A 78 -3.60 -5.41 -3.93
N HIS A 79 -3.30 -6.69 -3.91
CA HIS A 79 -3.82 -7.65 -4.87
C HIS A 79 -4.19 -8.97 -4.18
N THR A 80 -5.41 -9.44 -4.41
CA THR A 80 -5.85 -10.79 -4.06
C THR A 80 -5.73 -11.70 -5.28
N ASN A 81 -5.53 -12.99 -5.05
CA ASN A 81 -5.57 -13.98 -6.12
C ASN A 81 -6.95 -14.04 -6.81
N GLU A 82 -6.96 -14.35 -8.11
CA GLU A 82 -8.18 -14.52 -8.92
C GLU A 82 -9.08 -15.66 -8.40
N PHE A 83 -8.53 -16.57 -7.59
CA PHE A 83 -9.22 -17.68 -6.94
C PHE A 83 -9.70 -17.39 -5.52
N ALA A 84 -9.82 -16.12 -5.13
CA ALA A 84 -10.48 -15.75 -3.87
C ALA A 84 -11.83 -16.47 -3.75
N PHE A 85 -12.08 -17.08 -2.59
CA PHE A 85 -13.22 -17.98 -2.37
C PHE A 85 -14.54 -17.36 -2.85
N ARG A 86 -15.31 -18.10 -3.67
CA ARG A 86 -16.55 -17.65 -4.34
C ARG A 86 -16.38 -16.55 -5.40
N GLY A 87 -15.19 -16.39 -5.99
CA GLY A 87 -14.98 -15.65 -7.24
C GLY A 87 -14.92 -14.12 -7.08
N GLY A 88 -14.50 -13.61 -5.92
CA GLY A 88 -14.38 -12.16 -5.75
C GLY A 88 -13.52 -11.72 -4.56
N ASP A 89 -12.98 -10.49 -4.65
CA ASP A 89 -12.22 -9.82 -3.58
C ASP A 89 -13.11 -9.38 -2.39
N PHE A 90 -14.39 -9.11 -2.66
CA PHE A 90 -15.34 -8.56 -1.69
C PHE A 90 -14.80 -7.33 -0.91
N GLY A 91 -13.96 -6.50 -1.56
CA GLY A 91 -13.35 -5.32 -0.96
C GLY A 91 -12.25 -5.61 0.06
N ALA A 92 -11.73 -6.83 0.11
CA ALA A 92 -10.63 -7.20 1.00
C ALA A 92 -9.33 -6.47 0.64
N SER A 93 -9.03 -6.33 -0.66
CA SER A 93 -7.88 -5.56 -1.16
C SER A 93 -7.99 -4.10 -0.74
N LYS A 94 -9.13 -3.45 -1.01
CA LYS A 94 -9.41 -2.08 -0.54
C LYS A 94 -9.23 -1.95 0.97
N SER A 95 -9.84 -2.84 1.74
CA SER A 95 -9.71 -2.85 3.20
C SER A 95 -8.25 -2.98 3.64
N TYR A 96 -7.46 -3.79 2.94
CA TYR A 96 -6.06 -3.99 3.28
C TYR A 96 -5.21 -2.75 3.00
N ALA A 97 -5.39 -2.11 1.84
CA ALA A 97 -4.68 -0.89 1.47
C ALA A 97 -4.90 0.22 2.52
N PHE A 98 -6.15 0.46 2.89
CA PHE A 98 -6.48 1.44 3.93
C PHE A 98 -6.01 1.03 5.33
N ARG A 99 -5.92 -0.27 5.62
CA ARG A 99 -5.37 -0.76 6.89
C ARG A 99 -3.86 -0.49 6.98
N VAL A 100 -3.12 -0.64 5.89
CA VAL A 100 -1.70 -0.30 5.80
C VAL A 100 -1.54 1.22 5.96
N LEU A 101 -2.29 2.02 5.20
CA LEU A 101 -2.28 3.48 5.35
C LEU A 101 -2.55 3.91 6.79
N LYS A 102 -3.59 3.34 7.42
CA LYS A 102 -3.95 3.63 8.81
C LYS A 102 -2.86 3.24 9.80
N ALA A 103 -2.11 2.16 9.54
CA ALA A 103 -1.00 1.76 10.39
C ALA A 103 0.13 2.80 10.35
N ILE A 104 0.44 3.31 9.16
CA ILE A 104 1.44 4.38 8.96
C ILE A 104 0.97 5.66 9.67
N THR A 105 -0.22 6.15 9.32
CA THR A 105 -0.72 7.45 9.80
C THR A 105 -0.96 7.47 11.30
N LYS A 106 -1.48 6.37 11.87
CA LYS A 106 -1.64 6.23 13.33
C LYS A 106 -0.28 6.16 14.03
N GLY A 107 0.70 5.45 13.46
CA GLY A 107 2.04 5.33 14.04
C GLY A 107 2.78 6.67 14.07
N LEU A 108 2.50 7.54 13.10
CA LEU A 108 3.14 8.85 12.95
C LEU A 108 2.33 10.02 13.51
N GLY A 109 1.06 9.81 13.87
CA GLY A 109 0.19 10.87 14.37
C GLY A 109 -0.17 11.94 13.34
N VAL A 110 -0.21 11.58 12.05
CA VAL A 110 -0.43 12.53 10.94
C VAL A 110 -1.66 12.18 10.10
N SER A 111 -2.19 13.19 9.43
CA SER A 111 -3.27 13.04 8.46
C SER A 111 -2.71 13.07 7.03
N PRO A 112 -3.10 12.13 6.15
CA PRO A 112 -2.70 12.15 4.76
C PRO A 112 -3.43 13.25 3.99
N SER A 113 -2.78 13.82 2.98
CA SER A 113 -3.39 14.69 1.98
C SER A 113 -3.37 14.04 0.60
N ASN A 114 -4.11 14.62 -0.35
CA ASN A 114 -4.22 14.16 -1.74
C ASN A 114 -4.50 12.66 -1.86
N VAL A 115 -5.46 12.17 -1.07
CA VAL A 115 -5.82 10.75 -1.02
C VAL A 115 -6.52 10.34 -2.31
N LEU A 116 -5.81 9.65 -3.17
CA LEU A 116 -6.35 9.02 -4.38
C LEU A 116 -6.58 7.53 -4.10
N SER A 117 -7.78 7.05 -4.41
CA SER A 117 -8.22 5.67 -4.20
C SER A 117 -8.75 5.09 -5.50
N ILE A 118 -8.13 4.03 -6.00
CA ILE A 118 -8.42 3.43 -7.31
C ILE A 118 -8.90 1.99 -7.10
N ASP A 119 -10.17 1.76 -7.37
CA ASP A 119 -10.77 0.43 -7.36
C ASP A 119 -10.51 -0.31 -8.68
N TYR A 120 -10.30 -1.62 -8.59
CA TYR A 120 -10.10 -2.52 -9.73
C TYR A 120 -8.88 -2.13 -10.56
N MET A 121 -7.74 -2.01 -9.89
CA MET A 121 -6.50 -1.65 -10.57
C MET A 121 -6.09 -2.69 -11.60
N ASP A 122 -5.64 -2.18 -12.73
CA ASP A 122 -5.00 -2.89 -13.84
C ASP A 122 -3.88 -1.99 -14.40
N SER A 123 -3.16 -2.46 -15.41
CA SER A 123 -2.08 -1.69 -16.02
C SER A 123 -2.55 -0.36 -16.63
N SER A 124 -3.76 -0.28 -17.17
CA SER A 124 -4.32 0.95 -17.76
C SER A 124 -4.59 2.03 -16.71
N LYS A 125 -4.99 1.63 -15.49
CA LYS A 125 -5.26 2.53 -14.37
C LYS A 125 -4.04 2.82 -13.50
N SER A 126 -2.97 2.04 -13.63
CA SER A 126 -1.75 2.21 -12.84
C SER A 126 -1.10 3.59 -13.04
N THR A 127 -1.33 4.24 -14.19
CA THR A 127 -0.89 5.60 -14.51
C THR A 127 -1.47 6.65 -13.57
N LEU A 128 -2.62 6.39 -12.95
CA LEU A 128 -3.22 7.28 -11.95
C LEU A 128 -2.40 7.30 -10.65
N LEU A 129 -1.58 6.28 -10.39
CA LEU A 129 -0.60 6.29 -9.31
C LEU A 129 0.71 6.98 -9.72
N GLY A 130 0.89 7.35 -11.00
CA GLY A 130 2.05 8.03 -11.57
C GLY A 130 2.53 9.20 -10.72
#